data_AF-A0A7V2TVX1-F1
#
_entry.id   AF-A0A7V2TVX1-F1
#
_cell.length_a   1.000
_cell.length_b   1.000
_cell.length_c   1.000
_cell.angle_alpha   90.00
_cell.angle_beta   90.00
_cell.angle_gamma   90.00
#
_symmetry.space_group_name_H-M   'P 1'
#
loop_
_entity.id
_entity.type
_entity.pdbx_description
1 polymer ?
#
loop_
_entity_poly.entity_id
_entity_poly.type
_entity_poly.pdbx_seq_one_letter_code
_entity_poly.pdbx_strand_id
1 'polypeptide(L)'
;MITPRPRRAMRRAAGEGFLLLYRHSALDGEPGGTTVEESLRLAKALQVHWLDVFDVSAGRGEGDNLSIPDASAPEGTHADLAGRIKTAVSIPVIAVGRVQRRAVAERILGEGKADLIALGRQLLADPFWPRKVEEGKEEEAVLCTYCNFCSREMRAGRPIACPQNPHLGKERG
;
A
#
# COMPACT_ATOMS: atom_id res chain seq x y z
N MET A 1 2.80 9.01 -26.67
CA MET A 1 2.08 7.72 -26.78
C MET A 1 2.87 6.69 -25.98
N ILE A 2 2.27 6.09 -24.94
CA ILE A 2 2.93 5.11 -24.06
C ILE A 2 3.07 3.78 -24.84
N THR A 3 4.29 3.29 -25.07
CA THR A 3 4.56 2.17 -26.01
C THR A 3 4.53 0.80 -25.31
N PRO A 4 4.07 -0.32 -25.90
CA PRO A 4 4.04 -1.61 -25.21
C PRO A 4 5.43 -2.28 -24.99
N ARG A 5 6.53 -1.57 -25.29
CA ARG A 5 7.90 -2.12 -25.22
C ARG A 5 8.30 -2.54 -23.80
N PRO A 6 8.04 -1.76 -22.73
CA PRO A 6 8.44 -2.14 -21.38
C PRO A 6 7.77 -3.44 -20.90
N ARG A 7 6.46 -3.64 -21.11
CA ARG A 7 5.79 -4.90 -20.75
C ARG A 7 6.40 -6.10 -21.45
N ARG A 8 6.62 -6.01 -22.76
CA ARG A 8 7.21 -7.11 -23.52
C ARG A 8 8.63 -7.41 -23.05
N ALA A 9 9.42 -6.40 -22.72
CA ALA A 9 10.75 -6.60 -22.15
C ALA A 9 10.67 -7.29 -20.78
N MET A 10 9.79 -6.81 -19.90
CA MET A 10 9.57 -7.39 -18.56
C MET A 10 9.08 -8.84 -18.64
N ARG A 11 8.09 -9.15 -19.49
CA ARG A 11 7.59 -10.53 -19.67
C ARG A 11 8.59 -11.45 -20.35
N ARG A 12 9.39 -10.95 -21.30
CA ARG A 12 10.49 -11.74 -21.87
C ARG A 12 11.54 -12.09 -20.83
N ALA A 13 11.82 -11.19 -19.88
CA ALA A 13 12.80 -11.42 -18.83
C ALA A 13 12.25 -12.29 -17.69
N ALA A 14 10.99 -12.10 -17.27
CA ALA A 14 10.41 -12.72 -16.09
C ALA A 14 9.48 -13.93 -16.39
N GLY A 15 9.10 -14.14 -17.65
CA GLY A 15 8.14 -15.15 -18.09
C GLY A 15 6.70 -14.62 -18.19
N GLU A 16 5.89 -15.27 -19.05
CA GLU A 16 4.51 -14.84 -19.32
C GLU A 16 3.58 -14.94 -18.11
N GLY A 17 3.87 -15.82 -17.15
CA GLY A 17 3.10 -15.97 -15.91
C GLY A 17 3.43 -15.00 -14.79
N PHE A 18 4.41 -14.10 -14.98
CA PHE A 18 4.84 -13.18 -13.93
C PHE A 18 3.86 -11.99 -13.79
N LEU A 19 3.42 -11.71 -12.57
CA LEU A 19 2.54 -10.57 -12.26
C LEU A 19 3.34 -9.26 -12.23
N LEU A 20 2.84 -8.26 -12.95
CA LEU A 20 3.39 -6.91 -12.98
C LEU A 20 2.52 -5.98 -12.15
N LEU A 21 2.98 -5.67 -10.94
CA LEU A 21 2.38 -4.68 -10.05
C LEU A 21 3.07 -3.32 -10.24
N TYR A 22 2.28 -2.25 -10.25
CA TYR A 22 2.80 -0.88 -10.17
C TYR A 22 2.23 -0.15 -8.97
N ARG A 23 3.14 0.27 -8.08
CA ARG A 23 2.81 1.09 -6.93
C ARG A 23 2.98 2.56 -7.29
N HIS A 24 1.92 3.33 -7.15
CA HIS A 24 1.83 4.71 -7.62
C HIS A 24 1.42 5.64 -6.49
N SER A 25 2.13 6.76 -6.34
CA SER A 25 1.65 7.86 -5.52
C SER A 25 0.61 8.67 -6.30
N ALA A 26 -0.66 8.52 -5.95
CA ALA A 26 -1.77 9.12 -6.70
C ALA A 26 -1.99 10.61 -6.40
N LEU A 27 -1.37 11.12 -5.34
CA LEU A 27 -1.47 12.51 -4.92
C LEU A 27 -0.23 12.88 -4.13
N ASP A 28 0.49 13.91 -4.57
CA ASP A 28 1.70 14.37 -3.89
C ASP A 28 1.40 15.32 -2.72
N GLY A 29 0.30 16.08 -2.80
CA GLY A 29 -0.17 16.95 -1.71
C GLY A 29 0.55 18.30 -1.60
N GLU A 30 1.34 18.70 -2.60
CA GLU A 30 2.10 19.95 -2.61
C GLU A 30 2.04 20.67 -3.98
N PRO A 31 2.33 21.99 -4.03
CA PRO A 31 2.33 22.75 -5.27
C PRO A 31 3.25 22.17 -6.34
N GLY A 32 2.72 21.95 -7.54
CA GLY A 32 3.48 21.36 -8.65
C GLY A 32 3.70 19.85 -8.56
N GLY A 33 3.16 19.19 -7.53
CA GLY A 33 3.14 17.74 -7.42
C GLY A 33 2.04 17.08 -8.25
N THR A 34 2.13 15.75 -8.35
CA THR A 34 1.17 14.87 -9.02
C THR A 34 -0.23 15.07 -8.45
N THR A 35 -1.17 15.37 -9.35
CA THR A 35 -2.60 15.45 -9.04
C THR A 35 -3.30 14.10 -9.22
N VAL A 36 -4.49 13.96 -8.63
CA VAL A 36 -5.29 12.75 -8.82
C VAL A 36 -5.75 12.63 -10.28
N GLU A 37 -6.06 13.75 -10.93
CA GLU A 37 -6.50 13.80 -12.32
C GLU A 37 -5.41 13.30 -13.28
N GLU A 38 -4.14 13.66 -13.03
CA GLU A 38 -2.99 13.12 -13.77
C GLU A 38 -2.81 11.63 -13.51
N SER A 39 -2.94 11.20 -12.25
CA SER A 39 -2.86 9.80 -11.86
C SER A 39 -3.94 8.94 -12.52
N LEU A 40 -5.16 9.46 -12.67
CA LEU A 40 -6.26 8.77 -13.39
C LEU A 40 -5.92 8.59 -14.87
N ARG A 41 -5.33 9.61 -15.52
CA ARG A 41 -4.88 9.51 -16.91
C ARG A 41 -3.74 8.50 -17.07
N LEU A 42 -2.79 8.51 -16.13
CA LEU A 42 -1.68 7.56 -16.10
C LEU A 42 -2.20 6.12 -15.94
N ALA A 43 -3.04 5.86 -14.94
CA ALA A 43 -3.60 4.54 -14.67
C ALA A 43 -4.34 3.99 -15.90
N LYS A 44 -5.16 4.83 -16.56
CA LYS A 44 -5.84 4.47 -17.82
C LYS A 44 -4.89 4.09 -18.93
N ALA A 45 -3.77 4.79 -19.06
CA ALA A 45 -2.80 4.51 -20.12
C ALA A 45 -1.95 3.27 -19.83
N LEU A 46 -1.65 2.99 -18.55
CA LEU A 46 -0.82 1.86 -18.14
C LEU A 46 -1.58 0.53 -18.13
N GLN A 47 -2.85 0.51 -17.72
CA GLN A 47 -3.61 -0.75 -17.55
C GLN A 47 -3.71 -1.57 -18.84
N VAL A 48 -3.90 -0.93 -20.00
CA VAL A 48 -4.24 -1.63 -21.25
C VAL A 48 -3.05 -2.44 -21.76
N HIS A 49 -1.85 -2.03 -21.36
CA HIS A 49 -0.64 -2.51 -22.00
C HIS A 49 0.41 -3.01 -21.05
N TRP A 50 0.43 -2.64 -19.77
CA TRP A 50 1.63 -2.77 -18.94
C TRP A 50 1.46 -3.51 -17.62
N LEU A 51 0.28 -3.49 -16.99
CA LEU A 51 0.13 -3.86 -15.58
C LEU A 51 -0.95 -4.92 -15.37
N ASP A 52 -0.73 -5.78 -14.39
CA ASP A 52 -1.72 -6.76 -13.91
C ASP A 52 -2.43 -6.26 -12.65
N VAL A 53 -1.77 -5.45 -11.81
CA VAL A 53 -2.33 -4.88 -10.56
C VAL A 53 -1.81 -3.46 -10.33
N PHE A 54 -2.66 -2.60 -9.78
CA PHE A 54 -2.31 -1.22 -9.42
C PHE A 54 -2.38 -1.02 -7.91
N ASP A 55 -1.30 -0.57 -7.27
CA ASP A 55 -1.22 -0.28 -5.83
C ASP A 55 -1.17 1.23 -5.60
N VAL A 56 -2.12 1.75 -4.83
CA VAL A 56 -2.33 3.20 -4.69
C VAL A 56 -1.88 3.68 -3.33
N SER A 57 -0.87 4.56 -3.32
CA SER A 57 -0.43 5.34 -2.16
C SER A 57 -0.55 6.85 -2.43
N ALA A 58 -0.03 7.68 -1.53
CA ALA A 58 0.03 9.13 -1.67
C ALA A 58 1.31 9.69 -1.03
N GLY A 59 1.67 10.93 -1.37
CA GLY A 59 2.83 11.69 -0.91
C GLY A 59 4.10 11.47 -1.73
N ARG A 60 5.11 12.33 -1.55
CA ARG A 60 6.34 12.31 -2.38
C ARG A 60 7.53 11.62 -1.74
N GLY A 61 7.43 11.25 -0.47
CA GLY A 61 8.51 10.56 0.20
C GLY A 61 8.51 10.64 1.72
N GLU A 62 9.57 10.07 2.25
CA GLU A 62 9.79 9.84 3.67
C GLU A 62 9.98 11.18 4.45
N GLY A 63 8.88 11.82 4.85
CA GLY A 63 8.90 13.06 5.64
C GLY A 63 7.55 13.75 5.78
N ASP A 64 6.63 13.54 4.84
CA ASP A 64 5.26 14.04 4.92
C ASP A 64 4.31 13.01 5.57
N ASN A 65 3.28 13.50 6.27
CA ASN A 65 2.27 12.65 6.92
C ASN A 65 1.35 11.96 5.89
N LEU A 66 1.43 12.35 4.62
CA LEU A 66 0.65 11.75 3.54
C LEU A 66 1.26 10.41 3.10
N SER A 67 2.59 10.33 3.03
CA SER A 67 3.41 9.18 2.65
C SER A 67 3.51 8.18 3.79
N ILE A 68 3.74 8.67 5.01
CA ILE A 68 3.85 7.83 6.21
C ILE A 68 2.89 8.31 7.29
N PRO A 69 1.57 8.05 7.13
CA PRO A 69 0.56 8.51 8.07
C PRO A 69 0.83 8.03 9.48
N ASP A 70 0.97 8.95 10.42
CA ASP A 70 1.10 8.68 11.86
C ASP A 70 -0.27 8.45 12.52
N ALA A 71 -0.28 8.35 13.85
CA ALA A 71 -1.47 8.13 14.67
C ALA A 71 -2.57 9.20 14.52
N SER A 72 -2.27 10.39 13.99
CA SER A 72 -3.25 11.48 13.78
C SER A 72 -4.09 11.31 12.51
N ALA A 73 -3.61 10.57 11.51
CA ALA A 73 -4.34 10.36 10.27
C ALA A 73 -5.54 9.41 10.44
N PRO A 74 -6.61 9.54 9.63
CA PRO A 74 -7.74 8.61 9.69
C PRO A 74 -7.34 7.19 9.23
N GLU A 75 -8.02 6.17 9.75
CA GLU A 75 -7.88 4.80 9.24
C GLU A 75 -8.38 4.68 7.79
N GLY A 76 -7.67 3.90 6.96
CA GLY A 76 -7.96 3.86 5.52
C GLY A 76 -7.56 5.15 4.81
N THR A 77 -6.48 5.82 5.24
CA THR A 77 -6.10 7.18 4.82
C THR A 77 -6.05 7.38 3.30
N HIS A 78 -5.69 6.34 2.53
CA HIS A 78 -5.60 6.43 1.06
C HIS A 78 -6.72 5.66 0.33
N ALA A 79 -7.71 5.13 1.06
CA ALA A 79 -8.77 4.30 0.47
C ALA A 79 -9.60 5.06 -0.56
N ASP A 80 -9.90 6.34 -0.33
CA ASP A 80 -10.67 7.15 -1.29
C ASP A 80 -9.88 7.42 -2.57
N LEU A 81 -8.55 7.57 -2.48
CA LEU A 81 -7.69 7.69 -3.66
C LEU A 81 -7.68 6.39 -4.45
N ALA A 82 -7.56 5.24 -3.78
CA ALA A 82 -7.67 3.93 -4.41
C ALA A 82 -9.02 3.75 -5.11
N GLY A 83 -10.12 4.14 -4.45
CA GLY A 83 -11.46 4.10 -5.04
C GLY A 83 -11.57 4.94 -6.31
N ARG A 84 -11.04 6.18 -6.31
CA ARG A 84 -11.00 7.01 -7.51
C ARG A 84 -10.23 6.34 -8.64
N ILE A 85 -9.04 5.79 -8.38
CA ILE A 85 -8.25 5.08 -9.40
C ILE A 85 -9.01 3.85 -9.92
N LYS A 86 -9.67 3.10 -9.05
CA LYS A 86 -10.45 1.92 -9.41
C LYS A 86 -11.59 2.24 -10.39
N THR A 87 -12.25 3.40 -10.26
CA THR A 87 -13.25 3.83 -11.27
C THR A 87 -12.68 4.06 -12.67
N ALA A 88 -11.36 4.23 -12.79
CA ALA A 88 -10.68 4.52 -14.04
C ALA A 88 -10.06 3.28 -14.70
N VAL A 89 -9.98 2.15 -14.01
CA VAL A 89 -9.29 0.94 -14.49
C VAL A 89 -10.16 -0.33 -14.37
N SER A 90 -9.84 -1.34 -15.18
CA SER A 90 -10.47 -2.67 -15.17
C SER A 90 -9.58 -3.75 -14.54
N ILE A 91 -8.36 -3.41 -14.14
CA ILE A 91 -7.44 -4.31 -13.42
C ILE A 91 -7.62 -4.15 -11.90
N PRO A 92 -7.28 -5.17 -11.08
CA PRO A 92 -7.37 -5.09 -9.63
C PRO A 92 -6.59 -3.91 -9.04
N VAL A 93 -7.17 -3.27 -8.03
CA VAL A 93 -6.58 -2.15 -7.28
C VAL A 93 -6.33 -2.53 -5.82
N ILE A 94 -5.13 -2.26 -5.34
CA ILE A 94 -4.74 -2.39 -3.93
C ILE A 94 -4.86 -1.03 -3.24
N ALA A 95 -5.50 -0.99 -2.08
CA ALA A 95 -5.48 0.16 -1.17
C ALA A 95 -4.49 -0.06 -0.01
N VAL A 96 -3.80 1.01 0.38
CA VAL A 96 -2.98 1.09 1.58
C VAL A 96 -3.42 2.29 2.43
N GLY A 97 -2.79 2.47 3.59
CA GLY A 97 -2.98 3.66 4.42
C GLY A 97 -3.78 3.33 5.67
N ARG A 98 -3.07 3.14 6.78
CA ARG A 98 -3.65 2.90 8.11
C ARG A 98 -4.76 1.86 8.17
N VAL A 99 -4.41 0.62 7.80
CA VAL A 99 -5.30 -0.54 7.95
C VAL A 99 -4.66 -1.52 8.94
N GLN A 100 -5.21 -1.58 10.14
CA GLN A 100 -4.81 -2.51 11.20
C GLN A 100 -5.99 -3.20 11.88
N ARG A 101 -7.21 -3.00 11.35
CA ARG A 101 -8.45 -3.57 11.86
C ARG A 101 -9.24 -4.20 10.72
N ARG A 102 -9.83 -5.37 10.97
CA ARG A 102 -10.68 -6.12 10.04
C ARG A 102 -11.82 -5.25 9.56
N ALA A 103 -12.50 -4.57 10.47
CA ALA A 103 -13.62 -3.68 10.15
C ALA A 103 -13.24 -2.57 9.15
N VAL A 104 -12.00 -2.06 9.20
CA VAL A 104 -11.52 -1.05 8.24
C VAL A 104 -11.28 -1.70 6.88
N ALA A 105 -10.61 -2.86 6.83
CA ALA A 105 -10.37 -3.60 5.60
C ALA A 105 -11.70 -4.00 4.92
N GLU A 106 -12.63 -4.59 5.66
CA GLU A 106 -13.95 -5.01 5.18
C GLU A 106 -14.77 -3.82 4.68
N ARG A 107 -14.72 -2.67 5.37
CA ARG A 107 -15.39 -1.45 4.90
C ARG A 107 -14.82 -0.97 3.57
N ILE A 108 -13.49 -0.89 3.42
CA ILE A 108 -12.85 -0.45 2.17
C ILE A 108 -13.23 -1.37 1.00
N LEU A 109 -13.20 -2.69 1.22
CA LEU A 109 -13.56 -3.68 0.22
C LEU A 109 -15.06 -3.66 -0.10
N GLY A 110 -15.92 -3.59 0.92
CA GLY A 110 -17.38 -3.55 0.79
C GLY A 110 -17.91 -2.29 0.13
N GLU A 111 -17.23 -1.15 0.31
CA GLU A 111 -17.49 0.11 -0.41
C GLU A 111 -16.96 0.08 -1.85
N GLY A 112 -16.32 -1.01 -2.28
CA GLY A 112 -15.78 -1.17 -3.63
C GLY A 112 -14.59 -0.25 -3.92
N LYS A 113 -13.88 0.25 -2.89
CA LYS A 113 -12.74 1.17 -3.06
C LYS A 113 -11.45 0.46 -3.46
N ALA A 114 -11.35 -0.84 -3.20
CA ALA A 114 -10.20 -1.67 -3.58
C ALA A 114 -10.65 -3.12 -3.85
N ASP A 115 -9.78 -3.93 -4.43
CA ASP A 115 -9.91 -5.40 -4.55
C ASP A 115 -9.06 -6.11 -3.48
N LEU A 116 -8.01 -5.42 -3.00
CA LEU A 116 -7.00 -5.96 -2.12
C LEU A 116 -6.55 -4.87 -1.13
N ILE A 117 -6.07 -5.29 0.04
CA ILE A 117 -5.52 -4.41 1.07
C ILE A 117 -4.03 -4.70 1.23
N ALA A 118 -3.19 -3.67 1.10
CA ALA A 118 -1.79 -3.73 1.46
C ALA A 118 -1.60 -3.42 2.95
N LEU A 119 -0.89 -4.31 3.64
CA LEU A 119 -0.47 -4.12 5.01
C LEU A 119 1.05 -3.96 5.06
N GLY A 120 1.51 -2.87 5.68
CA GLY A 120 2.93 -2.62 5.91
C GLY A 120 3.26 -2.74 7.39
N ARG A 121 3.16 -1.61 8.09
CA ARG A 121 3.52 -1.48 9.52
C ARG A 121 2.72 -2.40 10.45
N GLN A 122 1.49 -2.79 10.08
CA GLN A 122 0.74 -3.78 10.85
C GLN A 122 1.44 -5.15 10.87
N LEU A 123 2.04 -5.59 9.77
CA LEU A 123 2.77 -6.85 9.71
C LEU A 123 4.14 -6.79 10.43
N LEU A 124 4.68 -5.59 10.64
CA LEU A 124 5.85 -5.40 11.50
C LEU A 124 5.49 -5.56 12.98
N ALA A 125 4.30 -5.08 13.38
CA ALA A 125 3.79 -5.21 14.75
C ALA A 125 3.28 -6.64 15.03
N ASP A 126 2.58 -7.25 14.09
CA ASP A 126 2.07 -8.61 14.21
C ASP A 126 2.06 -9.31 12.83
N PRO A 127 3.07 -10.14 12.53
CA PRO A 127 3.13 -10.87 11.26
C PRO A 127 2.01 -11.91 11.11
N PHE A 128 1.36 -12.29 12.22
CA PHE A 128 0.25 -13.25 12.23
C PHE A 128 -1.12 -12.58 12.19
N TRP A 129 -1.19 -11.24 12.10
CA TRP A 129 -2.46 -10.51 12.04
C TRP A 129 -3.42 -11.05 10.97
N PRO A 130 -3.00 -11.35 9.71
CA PRO A 130 -3.92 -11.89 8.71
C PRO A 130 -4.55 -13.22 9.13
N ARG A 131 -3.75 -14.12 9.72
CA ARG A 131 -4.24 -15.41 10.23
C ARG A 131 -5.21 -15.22 11.40
N LYS A 132 -4.88 -14.34 12.35
CA LYS A 132 -5.75 -14.04 13.49
C LYS A 132 -7.10 -13.48 13.02
N VAL A 133 -7.11 -12.61 12.03
CA VAL A 133 -8.33 -12.06 11.43
C VAL A 133 -9.17 -13.16 10.77
N GLU A 134 -8.53 -14.06 10.01
CA GLU A 134 -9.18 -15.21 9.37
C GLU A 134 -9.79 -16.17 10.40
N GLU A 135 -9.08 -16.43 11.50
CA GLU A 135 -9.54 -17.29 12.61
C GLU A 135 -10.55 -16.62 13.55
N GLY A 136 -10.86 -15.33 13.34
CA GLY A 136 -11.77 -14.58 14.21
C GLY A 136 -11.20 -14.21 15.59
N LYS A 137 -9.87 -14.16 15.72
CA LYS A 137 -9.11 -13.84 16.95
C LYS A 137 -8.38 -12.50 16.84
N GLU A 138 -9.00 -11.51 16.22
CA GLU A 138 -8.37 -10.19 16.00
C GLU A 138 -8.03 -9.49 17.33
N GLU A 139 -8.78 -9.76 18.40
CA GLU A 139 -8.54 -9.27 19.75
C GLU A 139 -7.20 -9.73 20.35
N GLU A 140 -6.65 -10.85 19.86
CA GLU A 140 -5.32 -11.33 20.25
C GLU A 140 -4.19 -10.66 19.43
N ALA A 141 -4.54 -9.78 18.48
CA ALA A 141 -3.56 -9.19 17.59
C ALA A 141 -2.83 -8.01 18.22
N VAL A 142 -1.52 -7.92 17.97
CA VAL A 142 -0.71 -6.78 18.38
C VAL A 142 -0.86 -5.67 17.33
N LEU A 143 -1.58 -4.60 17.69
CA LEU A 143 -1.86 -3.52 16.75
C LEU A 143 -0.69 -2.54 16.63
N CYS A 144 -0.39 -2.15 15.40
CA CYS A 144 0.51 -1.05 15.13
C CYS A 144 -0.09 0.26 15.65
N THR A 145 0.71 1.01 16.42
CA THR A 145 0.34 2.33 16.96
C THR A 145 0.62 3.48 16.00
N TYR A 146 1.18 3.19 14.81
CA TYR A 146 1.57 4.20 13.81
C TYR A 146 2.56 5.24 14.37
N CYS A 147 3.40 4.84 15.32
CA CYS A 147 4.40 5.71 15.95
C CYS A 147 5.62 6.04 15.06
N ASN A 148 5.69 5.45 13.87
CA ASN A 148 6.77 5.63 12.88
C ASN A 148 8.19 5.28 13.36
N PHE A 149 8.35 4.58 14.49
CA PHE A 149 9.65 4.12 14.97
C PHE A 149 10.39 3.27 13.93
N CYS A 150 9.70 2.34 13.26
CA CYS A 150 10.28 1.50 12.22
C CYS A 150 10.87 2.31 11.05
N SER A 151 10.15 3.35 10.60
CA SER A 151 10.63 4.25 9.55
C SER A 151 11.80 5.10 10.04
N ARG A 152 11.76 5.56 11.31
CA ARG A 152 12.88 6.30 11.91
C ARG A 152 14.16 5.48 11.98
N GLU A 153 14.08 4.21 12.39
CA GLU A 153 15.25 3.31 12.42
C GLU A 153 15.81 3.10 11.01
N MET A 154 14.93 2.79 10.05
CA MET A 154 15.29 2.61 8.64
C MET A 154 16.03 3.84 8.09
N ARG A 155 15.51 5.05 8.34
CA ARG A 155 16.12 6.31 7.89
C ARG A 155 17.48 6.57 8.51
N ALA A 156 17.66 6.13 9.76
CA ALA A 156 18.95 6.25 10.43
C ALA A 156 19.96 5.18 9.98
N GLY A 157 19.63 4.36 8.98
CA GLY A 157 20.48 3.26 8.51
C GLY A 157 20.62 2.13 9.54
N ARG A 158 19.73 2.07 10.53
CA ARG A 158 19.72 1.04 11.56
C ARG A 158 18.79 -0.11 11.16
N PRO A 159 18.99 -1.32 11.71
CA PRO A 159 18.04 -2.41 11.54
C PRO A 159 16.62 -1.97 11.92
N ILE A 160 15.64 -2.33 11.09
CA ILE A 160 14.24 -2.03 11.35
C ILE A 160 13.83 -2.73 12.65
N ALA A 161 13.20 -1.98 13.55
CA ALA A 161 12.65 -2.50 14.80
C ALA A 161 11.26 -1.92 15.05
N CYS A 162 10.50 -2.58 15.93
CA CYS A 162 9.13 -2.20 16.28
C CYS A 162 8.96 -2.23 17.80
N PRO A 163 8.51 -1.13 18.44
CA PRO A 163 8.25 -1.11 19.88
C PRO A 163 7.14 -2.06 20.33
N GLN A 164 6.27 -2.48 19.42
CA GLN A 164 5.20 -3.45 19.70
C GLN A 164 5.66 -4.89 19.49
N ASN A 165 6.75 -5.12 18.75
CA ASN A 165 7.24 -6.44 18.41
C ASN A 165 8.76 -6.52 18.65
N PRO A 166 9.20 -6.98 19.84
CA PRO A 166 10.62 -7.08 20.17
C PRO A 166 11.36 -8.16 19.37
N HIS A 167 10.63 -9.05 18.67
CA HIS A 167 11.19 -10.11 17.83
C HIS A 167 11.47 -9.67 16.39
N LEU A 168 10.97 -8.50 15.94
CA LEU A 168 11.21 -8.01 14.59
C LEU A 168 12.71 -7.84 14.32
N GLY A 169 13.20 -8.47 13.24
CA GLY A 169 14.62 -8.50 12.88
C GLY A 169 15.47 -9.48 13.71
N LYS A 170 14.84 -10.31 14.55
CA LYS A 170 15.49 -11.32 15.41
C LYS A 170 14.81 -12.69 15.29
N GLU A 171 14.22 -12.99 14.14
CA GLU A 171 13.35 -14.16 13.93
C GLU A 171 14.10 -15.50 13.91
N ARG A 172 15.43 -15.45 13.78
CA ARG A 172 16.33 -16.62 13.73
C ARG A 172 17.22 -16.78 14.97
N GLY A 173 17.02 -15.92 15.97
CA GLY A 173 17.82 -15.86 17.19
C GLY A 173 17.25 -16.67 18.35
#